data_AF-A0A0S1XA67-F1
#
_entry.id   AF-A0A0S1XA67-F1
#
_cell.length_a   1.000
_cell.length_b   1.000
_cell.length_c   1.000
_cell.angle_alpha   90.00
_cell.angle_beta   90.00
_cell.angle_gamma   90.00
#
_symmetry.space_group_name_H-M   'P 1'
#
loop_
_entity.id
_entity.type
_entity.pdbx_description
1 polymer ?
#
loop_
_entity_poly.entity_id
_entity_poly.type
_entity_poly.pdbx_seq_one_letter_code
_entity_poly.pdbx_strand_id
1 'polypeptide(L)'
;MKALILYLVSLIFIILNWHLGKNIYEWAFYDILFYVTLPLTAAYLLGFKPNELGFKIGKRKGYIWAFVLFSATLPLSVYASRMESFRSFYPIFSYSSWGDFMFKELLVGIIMFAHEAFYRGILLFPLAEKNEWLGILLQNIPYTLIHIGKPTLEIPYSSIAGIIFAKMDLKSESFLPSFLLHWIGAVAFDVLCTIRA
;
A
#
# COMPACT_ATOMS: atom_id res chain seq x y z
N MET A 1 -4.63 -17.19 17.99
CA MET A 1 -3.60 -16.63 18.88
C MET A 1 -2.41 -16.11 18.08
N LYS A 2 -1.79 -16.92 17.20
CA LYS A 2 -0.67 -16.50 16.33
C LYS A 2 -0.93 -15.24 15.51
N ALA A 3 -2.07 -15.15 14.81
CA ALA A 3 -2.43 -13.97 14.00
C ALA A 3 -2.51 -12.68 14.82
N LEU A 4 -3.05 -12.75 16.04
CA LEU A 4 -3.13 -11.61 16.95
C LEU A 4 -1.73 -11.20 17.45
N ILE A 5 -0.87 -12.17 17.79
CA ILE A 5 0.52 -11.88 18.18
C ILE A 5 1.26 -11.21 17.03
N LEU A 6 1.14 -11.73 15.80
CA LEU A 6 1.74 -11.15 14.61
C LEU A 6 1.26 -9.70 14.40
N TYR A 7 -0.06 -9.47 14.53
CA TYR A 7 -0.64 -8.14 14.42
C TYR A 7 -0.08 -7.18 15.47
N LEU A 8 -0.07 -7.55 16.76
CA LEU A 8 0.43 -6.70 17.84
C LEU A 8 1.92 -6.36 17.69
N VAL A 9 2.74 -7.35 17.31
CA VAL A 9 4.16 -7.10 17.00
C VAL A 9 4.30 -6.16 15.80
N SER A 10 3.47 -6.34 14.78
CA SER A 10 3.52 -5.52 13.57
C SER A 10 3.14 -4.06 13.81
N LEU A 11 2.28 -3.77 14.80
CA LEU A 11 1.99 -2.37 15.18
C LEU A 11 3.25 -1.63 15.65
N ILE A 12 4.21 -2.33 16.26
CA ILE A 12 5.49 -1.74 16.67
C ILE A 12 6.29 -1.31 15.44
N PHE A 13 6.31 -2.13 14.39
CA PHE A 13 7.01 -1.80 13.15
C PHE A 13 6.41 -0.58 12.44
N ILE A 14 5.09 -0.39 12.51
CA ILE A 14 4.43 0.84 12.01
C ILE A 14 4.95 2.07 12.75
N ILE A 15 5.00 2.02 14.08
CA ILE A 15 5.49 3.14 14.89
C ILE A 15 6.96 3.43 14.60
N LEU A 16 7.79 2.40 14.48
CA LEU A 16 9.21 2.54 14.16
C LEU A 16 9.42 3.14 12.78
N ASN A 17 8.60 2.76 11.78
CA ASN A 17 8.75 3.23 10.41
C ASN A 17 8.20 4.63 10.16
N TRP A 18 7.19 5.08 10.94
CA TRP A 18 6.38 6.28 10.65
C TRP A 18 7.18 7.54 10.29
N HIS A 19 8.32 7.77 10.95
CA HIS A 19 9.13 8.99 10.78
C HIS A 19 10.52 8.71 10.18
N LEU A 20 10.72 7.53 9.60
CA LEU A 20 11.99 7.15 8.99
C LEU A 20 11.99 7.45 7.48
N GLY A 21 13.18 7.73 6.95
CA GLY A 21 13.39 8.03 5.54
C GLY A 21 13.32 9.52 5.23
N LYS A 22 14.48 10.16 5.01
CA LYS A 22 14.54 11.58 4.62
C LYS A 22 14.52 11.79 3.10
N ASN A 23 14.73 10.72 2.34
CA ASN A 23 14.73 10.70 0.89
C ASN A 23 14.13 9.37 0.42
N ILE A 24 13.85 9.28 -0.88
CA ILE A 24 13.20 8.11 -1.48
C ILE A 24 13.96 6.80 -1.26
N TYR A 25 15.30 6.83 -1.21
CA TYR A 25 16.13 5.64 -1.02
C TYR A 25 16.00 5.10 0.40
N GLU A 26 16.12 5.99 1.38
CA GLU A 26 15.94 5.62 2.79
C GLU A 26 14.51 5.18 3.05
N TRP A 27 13.51 5.86 2.48
CA TRP A 27 12.11 5.45 2.63
C TRP A 27 11.87 4.05 2.05
N ALA A 28 12.29 3.79 0.80
CA ALA A 28 12.18 2.46 0.21
C ALA A 28 12.92 1.39 1.04
N PHE A 29 14.09 1.71 1.59
CA PHE A 29 14.85 0.81 2.47
C PHE A 29 14.10 0.51 3.78
N TYR A 30 13.63 1.53 4.49
CA TYR A 30 12.95 1.36 5.77
C TYR A 30 11.59 0.67 5.60
N ASP A 31 10.85 0.95 4.53
CA ASP A 31 9.63 0.22 4.20
C ASP A 31 9.92 -1.26 3.94
N ILE A 32 10.94 -1.60 3.14
CA ILE A 32 11.32 -3.01 2.95
C ILE A 32 11.76 -3.66 4.26
N LEU A 33 12.47 -2.94 5.14
CA LEU A 33 12.92 -3.47 6.42
C LEU A 33 11.74 -3.71 7.38
N PHE A 34 10.93 -2.69 7.63
CA PHE A 34 9.89 -2.68 8.66
C PHE A 34 8.53 -3.20 8.19
N TYR A 35 8.21 -3.15 6.89
CA TYR A 35 6.95 -3.64 6.34
C TYR A 35 7.07 -4.99 5.62
N VAL A 36 8.27 -5.41 5.21
CA VAL A 36 8.45 -6.74 4.58
C VAL A 36 9.36 -7.64 5.40
N THR A 37 10.63 -7.26 5.58
CA THR A 37 11.67 -8.18 6.09
C THR A 37 11.42 -8.59 7.54
N LEU A 38 11.24 -7.63 8.45
CA LEU A 38 11.01 -7.93 9.86
C LEU A 38 9.63 -8.57 10.13
N PRO A 39 8.50 -8.08 9.55
CA PRO A 39 7.20 -8.71 9.74
C PRO A 39 7.13 -10.12 9.16
N LEU A 40 7.72 -10.36 7.98
CA LEU A 40 7.74 -11.67 7.36
C LEU A 40 8.60 -12.65 8.15
N THR A 41 9.74 -12.19 8.70
CA THR A 41 10.55 -12.97 9.63
C THR A 41 9.74 -13.33 10.88
N ALA A 42 9.04 -12.36 11.49
CA ALA A 42 8.16 -12.62 12.64
C ALA A 42 7.04 -13.62 12.30
N ALA A 43 6.45 -13.51 11.11
CA ALA A 43 5.42 -14.43 10.65
C ALA A 43 5.99 -15.86 10.49
N TYR A 44 7.18 -16.03 9.91
CA TYR A 44 7.84 -17.32 9.80
C TYR A 44 8.20 -17.93 11.16
N LEU A 45 8.68 -17.11 12.11
CA LEU A 45 8.96 -17.57 13.48
C LEU A 45 7.69 -18.04 14.20
N LEU A 46 6.53 -17.46 13.89
CA LEU A 46 5.22 -17.91 14.38
C LEU A 46 4.69 -19.14 13.62
N GLY A 47 5.36 -19.54 12.53
CA GLY A 47 5.04 -20.72 11.73
C GLY A 47 4.06 -20.47 10.58
N PHE A 48 3.85 -19.22 10.16
CA PHE A 48 3.10 -18.92 8.94
C PHE A 48 3.91 -19.28 7.69
N LYS A 49 3.21 -19.65 6.61
CA LYS A 49 3.79 -19.87 5.29
C LYS A 49 3.51 -18.68 4.37
N PRO A 50 4.36 -18.39 3.37
CA PRO A 50 4.16 -17.26 2.45
C PRO A 50 2.75 -17.24 1.81
N ASN A 51 2.24 -18.41 1.42
CA ASN A 51 0.92 -18.54 0.79
C ASN A 51 -0.25 -18.18 1.72
N GLU A 52 -0.08 -18.31 3.04
CA GLU A 52 -1.07 -17.90 4.06
C GLU A 52 -1.05 -16.38 4.30
N LEU A 53 -0.04 -15.69 3.76
CA LEU A 53 0.17 -14.25 3.86
C LEU A 53 -0.07 -13.55 2.50
N GLY A 54 -0.67 -14.25 1.53
CA GLY A 54 -0.95 -13.69 0.21
C GLY A 54 0.26 -13.59 -0.75
N PHE A 55 1.43 -14.11 -0.38
CA PHE A 55 2.62 -14.13 -1.24
C PHE A 55 2.53 -15.26 -2.28
N LYS A 56 1.57 -15.13 -3.19
CA LYS A 56 1.38 -16.01 -4.34
C LYS A 56 0.77 -15.25 -5.50
N ILE A 57 0.82 -15.82 -6.70
CA ILE A 57 0.10 -15.28 -7.85
C ILE A 57 -1.40 -15.50 -7.61
N GLY A 58 -2.16 -14.40 -7.62
CA GLY A 58 -3.59 -14.42 -7.34
C GLY A 58 -4.43 -14.94 -8.51
N LYS A 59 -5.74 -15.09 -8.27
CA LYS A 59 -6.71 -15.41 -9.32
C LYS A 59 -6.85 -14.25 -10.29
N ARG A 60 -6.95 -14.55 -11.59
CA ARG A 60 -7.13 -13.58 -12.69
C ARG A 60 -8.18 -12.50 -12.41
N LYS A 61 -9.29 -12.87 -11.76
CA LYS A 61 -10.38 -11.96 -11.40
C LYS A 61 -9.92 -10.77 -10.54
N GLY A 62 -8.93 -10.97 -9.65
CA GLY A 62 -8.36 -9.88 -8.85
C GLY A 62 -7.70 -8.81 -9.73
N TYR A 63 -6.87 -9.23 -10.69
CA TYR A 63 -6.20 -8.31 -11.62
C TYR A 63 -7.19 -7.58 -12.55
N ILE A 64 -8.29 -8.23 -12.95
CA ILE A 64 -9.37 -7.56 -13.70
C ILE A 64 -10.01 -6.47 -12.82
N TRP A 65 -10.32 -6.77 -11.56
CA TRP A 65 -10.85 -5.78 -10.64
C TRP A 65 -9.88 -4.63 -10.39
N ALA A 66 -8.58 -4.93 -10.24
CA ALA A 66 -7.54 -3.92 -10.13
C ALA A 66 -7.57 -2.97 -11.33
N PHE A 67 -7.65 -3.49 -12.55
CA PHE A 67 -7.74 -2.68 -13.76
C PHE A 67 -9.03 -1.84 -13.84
N VAL A 68 -10.18 -2.42 -13.48
CA VAL A 68 -11.47 -1.70 -13.43
C VAL A 68 -11.43 -0.57 -12.41
N LEU A 69 -10.93 -0.85 -11.21
CA LEU A 69 -10.81 0.13 -10.13
C LEU A 69 -9.83 1.25 -10.51
N PHE A 70 -8.67 0.92 -11.09
CA PHE A 70 -7.74 1.91 -11.63
C PHE A 70 -8.47 2.86 -12.59
N SER A 71 -9.15 2.30 -13.58
CA SER A 71 -9.89 3.06 -14.60
C SER A 71 -10.97 3.94 -13.97
N ALA A 72 -11.69 3.43 -12.96
CA ALA A 72 -12.71 4.16 -12.23
C ALA A 72 -12.14 5.30 -11.36
N THR A 73 -10.91 5.16 -10.86
CA THR A 73 -10.25 6.18 -10.05
C THR A 73 -9.62 7.30 -10.89
N LEU A 74 -9.32 7.08 -12.17
CA LEU A 74 -8.68 8.10 -13.03
C LEU A 74 -9.41 9.45 -13.07
N PRO A 75 -10.75 9.54 -13.22
CA PRO A 75 -11.44 10.83 -13.15
C PRO A 75 -11.26 11.53 -11.79
N LEU A 76 -11.25 10.77 -10.69
CA LEU A 76 -11.01 11.30 -9.35
C LEU A 76 -9.56 11.81 -9.22
N SER A 77 -8.58 11.07 -9.74
CA SER A 77 -7.18 11.48 -9.82
C SER A 77 -6.99 12.76 -10.65
N VAL A 78 -7.69 12.88 -11.78
CA VAL A 78 -7.68 14.09 -12.62
C VAL A 78 -8.28 15.30 -11.90
N TYR A 79 -9.31 15.09 -11.07
CA TYR A 79 -9.88 16.13 -10.23
C TYR A 79 -8.94 16.51 -9.08
N ALA A 80 -8.44 15.52 -8.33
CA ALA A 80 -7.55 15.74 -7.19
C ALA A 80 -6.23 16.41 -7.58
N SER A 81 -5.64 16.07 -8.73
CA SER A 81 -4.42 16.72 -9.25
C SER A 81 -4.59 18.21 -9.57
N ARG A 82 -5.82 18.73 -9.60
CA ARG A 82 -6.10 20.17 -9.78
C ARG A 82 -6.29 20.91 -8.45
N MET A 83 -6.33 20.20 -7.33
CA MET A 83 -6.50 20.78 -6.02
C MET A 83 -5.15 21.27 -5.48
N GLU A 84 -5.13 22.47 -4.90
CA GLU A 84 -3.91 23.09 -4.36
C GLU A 84 -3.23 22.23 -3.29
N SER A 85 -4.02 21.60 -2.41
CA SER A 85 -3.50 20.71 -1.38
C SER A 85 -2.76 19.48 -1.94
N PHE A 86 -3.12 18.99 -3.12
CA PHE A 86 -2.44 17.87 -3.76
C PHE A 86 -1.25 18.34 -4.61
N ARG A 87 -1.36 19.46 -5.32
CA ARG A 87 -0.25 20.02 -6.12
C ARG A 87 0.93 20.46 -5.26
N SER A 88 0.66 20.95 -4.05
CA SER A 88 1.71 21.32 -3.10
C SER A 88 2.40 20.12 -2.43
N PHE A 89 1.80 18.93 -2.52
CA PHE A 89 2.32 17.71 -1.91
C PHE A 89 2.91 16.71 -2.93
N TYR A 90 2.33 16.62 -4.13
CA TYR A 90 2.72 15.68 -5.18
C TYR A 90 3.28 16.38 -6.43
N PRO A 91 4.28 15.76 -7.09
CA PRO A 91 4.94 14.52 -6.70
C PRO A 91 5.80 14.73 -5.44
N ILE A 92 5.85 13.71 -4.57
CA ILE A 92 6.59 13.81 -3.29
C ILE A 92 8.09 14.07 -3.55
N PHE A 93 8.58 13.59 -4.68
CA PHE A 93 9.95 13.78 -5.12
C PHE A 93 9.96 14.51 -6.46
N SER A 94 10.82 15.52 -6.59
CA SER A 94 11.00 16.23 -7.85
C SER A 94 11.74 15.36 -8.88
N TYR A 95 11.45 15.59 -10.16
CA TYR A 95 12.04 14.87 -11.27
C TYR A 95 12.94 15.79 -12.11
N SER A 96 14.18 15.36 -12.37
CA SER A 96 15.17 16.13 -13.14
C SER A 96 15.25 15.75 -14.62
N SER A 97 14.78 14.55 -14.95
CA SER A 97 14.76 14.00 -16.31
C SER A 97 13.78 12.83 -16.40
N TRP A 98 13.47 12.36 -17.61
CA TRP A 98 12.69 11.13 -17.81
C TRP A 98 13.37 9.88 -17.22
N GLY A 99 14.70 9.81 -17.25
CA GLY A 99 15.43 8.70 -16.62
C GLY A 99 15.31 8.72 -15.10
N ASP A 100 15.42 9.91 -14.50
CA ASP A 100 15.23 10.11 -13.05
C ASP A 100 13.78 9.83 -12.61
N PHE A 101 12.79 10.22 -13.42
CA PHE A 101 11.39 9.87 -13.22
C PHE A 101 11.19 8.35 -13.19
N MET A 102 11.63 7.64 -14.24
CA MET A 102 11.51 6.18 -14.31
C MET A 102 12.18 5.48 -13.12
N PHE A 103 13.37 5.93 -12.74
CA PHE A 103 14.09 5.34 -11.62
C PHE A 103 13.37 5.57 -10.27
N LYS A 104 12.90 6.81 -10.00
CA LYS A 104 12.17 7.12 -8.77
C LYS A 104 10.83 6.43 -8.71
N GLU A 105 10.11 6.31 -9.82
CA GLU A 105 8.84 5.57 -9.88
C GLU A 105 9.01 4.06 -9.63
N LEU A 106 10.17 3.47 -9.97
CA LEU A 106 10.50 2.11 -9.55
C LEU A 106 10.71 2.00 -8.04
N LEU A 107 11.33 3.01 -7.41
CA LEU A 107 11.45 3.08 -5.95
C LEU A 107 10.08 3.31 -5.28
N VAL A 108 9.21 4.12 -5.86
CA VAL A 108 7.79 4.22 -5.45
C VAL A 108 7.12 2.85 -5.55
N GLY A 109 7.40 2.08 -6.61
CA GLY A 109 6.93 0.71 -6.73
C GLY A 109 7.38 -0.19 -5.58
N ILE A 110 8.62 -0.07 -5.12
CA ILE A 110 9.13 -0.79 -3.94
C ILE A 110 8.37 -0.37 -2.67
N ILE A 111 8.14 0.93 -2.47
CA ILE A 111 7.37 1.49 -1.34
C ILE A 111 5.94 0.94 -1.35
N MET A 112 5.26 0.96 -2.52
CA MET A 112 3.89 0.45 -2.67
C MET A 112 3.82 -1.06 -2.48
N PHE A 113 4.81 -1.81 -2.98
CA PHE A 113 4.93 -3.24 -2.74
C PHE A 113 5.04 -3.52 -1.23
N ALA A 114 5.91 -2.81 -0.52
CA ALA A 114 6.12 -3.00 0.91
C ALA A 114 4.84 -2.73 1.70
N HIS A 115 4.13 -1.63 1.39
CA HIS A 115 2.84 -1.30 1.99
C HIS A 115 1.80 -2.40 1.75
N GLU A 116 1.60 -2.83 0.51
CA GLU A 116 0.56 -3.82 0.20
C GLU A 116 0.94 -5.22 0.72
N ALA A 117 2.20 -5.62 0.64
CA ALA A 117 2.70 -6.86 1.24
C ALA A 117 2.44 -6.89 2.75
N PHE A 118 2.62 -5.77 3.46
CA PHE A 118 2.39 -5.68 4.88
C PHE A 118 0.90 -5.66 5.24
N TYR A 119 0.17 -4.65 4.77
CA TYR A 119 -1.22 -4.42 5.17
C TYR A 119 -2.17 -5.44 4.54
N ARG A 120 -2.05 -5.72 3.24
CA ARG A 120 -2.92 -6.65 2.48
C ARG A 120 -2.40 -8.08 2.45
N GLY A 121 -1.12 -8.29 2.70
CA GLY A 121 -0.54 -9.62 2.88
C GLY A 121 -0.48 -10.04 4.35
N ILE A 122 0.60 -9.66 5.02
CA ILE A 122 1.04 -10.16 6.33
C ILE A 122 -0.01 -9.94 7.43
N LEU A 123 -0.71 -8.81 7.44
CA LEU A 123 -1.75 -8.53 8.42
C LEU A 123 -3.10 -9.11 8.01
N LEU A 124 -3.57 -8.81 6.81
CA LEU A 124 -4.94 -9.10 6.37
C LEU A 124 -5.25 -10.60 6.38
N PHE A 125 -4.46 -11.43 5.70
CA PHE A 125 -4.83 -12.83 5.47
C PHE A 125 -4.95 -13.63 6.78
N PRO A 126 -3.98 -13.58 7.71
CA PRO A 126 -4.10 -14.28 9.00
C PRO A 126 -5.26 -13.78 9.86
N LEU A 127 -5.56 -12.47 9.83
CA LEU A 127 -6.65 -11.90 10.63
C LEU A 127 -8.03 -12.24 10.06
N ALA A 128 -8.14 -12.29 8.74
CA ALA A 128 -9.39 -12.55 8.03
C ALA A 128 -9.83 -14.02 8.08
N GLU A 129 -8.93 -14.96 8.41
CA GLU A 129 -9.21 -16.41 8.42
C GLU A 129 -10.44 -16.79 9.27
N LYS A 130 -10.62 -16.13 10.43
CA LYS A 130 -11.76 -16.40 11.33
C LYS A 130 -12.93 -15.46 11.12
N ASN A 131 -12.64 -14.21 10.79
CA ASN A 131 -13.65 -13.18 10.57
C ASN A 131 -13.09 -12.16 9.58
N GLU A 132 -13.57 -12.28 8.34
CA GLU A 132 -13.14 -11.45 7.22
C GLU A 132 -13.27 -9.95 7.54
N TRP A 133 -14.41 -9.50 8.06
CA TRP A 133 -14.64 -8.08 8.34
C TRP A 133 -13.77 -7.58 9.49
N LEU A 134 -13.58 -8.36 10.54
CA LEU A 134 -12.67 -7.99 11.62
C LEU A 134 -11.23 -7.85 11.10
N GLY A 135 -10.76 -8.79 10.27
CA GLY A 135 -9.43 -8.70 9.67
C GLY A 135 -9.25 -7.49 8.76
N ILE A 136 -10.27 -7.18 7.95
CA ILE A 136 -10.29 -5.96 7.12
C ILE A 136 -10.19 -4.71 7.98
N LEU A 137 -11.00 -4.60 9.04
CA LEU A 137 -10.98 -3.42 9.90
C LEU A 137 -9.65 -3.28 10.65
N LEU A 138 -9.13 -4.38 11.21
CA LEU A 138 -7.88 -4.38 11.97
C LEU A 138 -6.67 -3.96 11.12
N GLN A 139 -6.57 -4.38 9.86
CA GLN A 139 -5.50 -3.88 8.99
C GLN A 139 -5.78 -2.46 8.46
N ASN A 140 -7.05 -2.12 8.19
CA ASN A 140 -7.40 -0.86 7.52
C ASN A 140 -7.24 0.36 8.43
N ILE A 141 -7.49 0.20 9.73
CA ILE A 141 -7.32 1.28 10.71
C ILE A 141 -5.87 1.80 10.71
N PRO A 142 -4.84 0.99 11.01
CA PRO A 142 -3.46 1.48 10.99
C PRO A 142 -3.02 1.93 9.59
N TYR A 143 -3.49 1.29 8.51
CA TYR A 143 -3.24 1.75 7.15
C TYR A 143 -3.80 3.16 6.89
N THR A 144 -5.00 3.47 7.39
CA THR A 144 -5.60 4.80 7.24
C THR A 144 -4.83 5.83 8.07
N LEU A 145 -4.37 5.45 9.27
CA LEU A 145 -3.66 6.37 10.16
C LEU A 145 -2.34 6.87 9.56
N ILE A 146 -1.59 6.03 8.84
CA ILE A 146 -0.32 6.47 8.20
C ILE A 146 -0.52 7.52 7.09
N HIS A 147 -1.77 7.84 6.71
CA HIS A 147 -2.08 8.92 5.77
C HIS A 147 -2.30 10.27 6.48
N ILE A 148 -2.25 10.32 7.81
CA ILE A 148 -2.27 11.58 8.56
C ILE A 148 -1.03 12.41 8.19
N GLY A 149 -1.25 13.68 7.87
CA GLY A 149 -0.20 14.60 7.39
C GLY A 149 -0.15 14.74 5.87
N LYS A 150 -0.82 13.84 5.12
CA LYS A 150 -1.07 13.99 3.68
C LYS A 150 -2.28 14.90 3.42
N PRO A 151 -2.57 15.29 2.15
CA PRO A 151 -3.76 16.07 1.81
C PRO A 151 -5.03 15.46 2.41
N THR A 152 -5.89 16.28 3.01
CA THR A 152 -6.99 15.80 3.89
C THR A 152 -7.89 14.74 3.27
N LEU A 153 -8.13 14.80 1.95
CA LEU A 153 -8.96 13.82 1.24
C LEU A 153 -8.32 12.43 1.13
N GLU A 154 -7.01 12.29 1.33
CA GLU A 154 -6.35 10.99 1.34
C GLU A 154 -6.78 10.11 2.52
N ILE A 155 -7.18 10.69 3.66
CA ILE A 155 -7.62 9.89 4.82
C ILE A 155 -8.93 9.13 4.50
N PRO A 156 -10.04 9.78 4.11
CA PRO A 156 -11.26 9.05 3.74
C PRO A 156 -11.05 8.21 2.48
N TYR A 157 -10.27 8.67 1.50
CA TYR A 157 -9.97 7.90 0.30
C TYR A 157 -9.19 6.62 0.60
N SER A 158 -8.11 6.70 1.38
CA SER A 158 -7.30 5.54 1.78
C SER A 158 -8.10 4.56 2.62
N SER A 159 -8.97 5.03 3.53
CA SER A 159 -9.84 4.16 4.32
C SER A 159 -10.80 3.34 3.44
N ILE A 160 -11.44 3.99 2.46
CA ILE A 160 -12.35 3.31 1.51
C ILE A 160 -11.55 2.38 0.60
N ALA A 161 -10.44 2.87 0.03
CA ALA A 161 -9.58 2.08 -0.86
C ALA A 161 -9.01 0.85 -0.15
N GLY A 162 -8.57 0.97 1.11
CA GLY A 162 -8.03 -0.14 1.88
C GLY A 162 -9.04 -1.24 2.18
N ILE A 163 -10.32 -0.90 2.38
CA ILE A 163 -11.42 -1.89 2.47
C ILE A 163 -11.62 -2.59 1.11
N ILE A 164 -11.67 -1.82 0.02
CA ILE A 164 -11.88 -2.36 -1.34
C ILE A 164 -10.72 -3.29 -1.73
N PHE A 165 -9.48 -2.87 -1.48
CA PHE A 165 -8.27 -3.64 -1.78
C PHE A 165 -8.29 -4.93 -0.98
N ALA A 166 -8.55 -4.86 0.33
CA ALA A 166 -8.63 -6.05 1.17
C ALA A 166 -9.70 -7.05 0.68
N LYS A 167 -10.89 -6.60 0.28
CA LYS A 167 -11.91 -7.49 -0.33
C LYS A 167 -11.46 -8.08 -1.66
N MET A 168 -10.78 -7.30 -2.50
CA MET A 168 -10.24 -7.76 -3.77
C MET A 168 -9.17 -8.84 -3.55
N ASP A 169 -8.26 -8.61 -2.62
CA ASP A 169 -7.11 -9.45 -2.37
C ASP A 169 -7.48 -10.75 -1.68
N LEU A 170 -8.41 -10.72 -0.72
CA LEU A 170 -8.94 -11.94 -0.12
C LEU A 170 -9.63 -12.83 -1.18
N LYS A 171 -10.38 -12.23 -2.10
CA LYS A 171 -11.03 -12.97 -3.21
C LYS A 171 -10.02 -13.49 -4.25
N SER A 172 -8.94 -12.74 -4.48
CA SER A 172 -7.88 -13.11 -5.41
C SER A 172 -6.87 -14.08 -4.78
N GLU A 173 -6.86 -14.16 -3.45
CA GLU A 173 -5.89 -14.85 -2.61
C GLU A 173 -4.45 -14.31 -2.72
N SER A 174 -4.30 -13.04 -3.10
CA SER A 174 -3.01 -12.37 -3.26
C SER A 174 -3.14 -10.87 -3.04
N PHE A 175 -2.12 -10.22 -2.48
CA PHE A 175 -2.02 -8.75 -2.42
C PHE A 175 -1.46 -8.15 -3.73
N LEU A 176 -1.00 -8.97 -4.67
CA LEU A 176 -0.41 -8.47 -5.92
C LEU A 176 -1.39 -7.62 -6.76
N PRO A 177 -2.70 -7.90 -6.83
CA PRO A 177 -3.64 -7.02 -7.52
C PRO A 177 -3.73 -5.62 -6.91
N SER A 178 -3.79 -5.50 -5.58
CA SER A 178 -3.78 -4.19 -4.93
C SER A 178 -2.45 -3.47 -5.08
N PHE A 179 -1.32 -4.18 -4.99
CA PHE A 179 0.01 -3.64 -5.28
C PHE A 179 0.08 -3.00 -6.66
N LEU A 180 -0.32 -3.73 -7.70
CA LEU A 180 -0.28 -3.19 -9.07
C LEU A 180 -1.21 -1.98 -9.23
N LEU A 181 -2.42 -2.05 -8.67
CA LEU A 181 -3.35 -0.92 -8.67
C LEU A 181 -2.77 0.31 -7.96
N HIS A 182 -2.18 0.12 -6.79
CA HIS A 182 -1.61 1.19 -5.97
C HIS A 182 -0.41 1.83 -6.67
N TRP A 183 0.52 1.01 -7.16
CA TRP A 183 1.71 1.51 -7.83
C TRP A 183 1.39 2.22 -9.15
N ILE A 184 0.60 1.60 -10.03
CA ILE A 184 0.22 2.23 -11.30
C ILE A 184 -0.62 3.49 -11.04
N GLY A 185 -1.47 3.48 -10.02
CA GLY A 185 -2.22 4.66 -9.57
C GLY A 185 -1.32 5.80 -9.11
N ALA A 186 -0.28 5.50 -8.33
CA ALA A 186 0.71 6.48 -7.87
C ALA A 186 1.48 7.10 -9.06
N VAL A 187 2.02 6.27 -9.96
CA VAL A 187 2.70 6.72 -11.18
C VAL A 187 1.77 7.62 -12.02
N ALA A 188 0.52 7.20 -12.24
CA ALA A 188 -0.43 7.98 -13.01
C ALA A 188 -0.74 9.33 -12.34
N PHE A 189 -0.82 9.38 -11.00
CA PHE A 189 -1.06 10.61 -10.28
C PHE A 189 0.12 11.57 -10.35
N ASP A 190 1.35 11.08 -10.19
CA ASP A 190 2.57 11.89 -10.32
C ASP A 190 2.73 12.45 -11.73
N VAL A 191 2.38 11.68 -12.77
CA VAL A 191 2.29 12.17 -14.15
C VAL A 191 1.25 13.29 -14.29
N LEU A 192 0.05 13.12 -13.72
CA LEU A 192 -1.01 14.14 -13.77
C LEU A 192 -0.59 15.45 -13.08
N CYS A 193 0.10 15.35 -11.95
CA CYS A 193 0.63 16.50 -11.22
C CYS A 193 1.79 17.17 -11.96
N THR A 194 2.67 16.39 -12.62
CA THR A 194 3.84 16.92 -13.34
C THR A 194 3.46 17.60 -14.67
N ILE A 195 2.55 17.03 -15.46
CA ILE A 195 2.16 17.60 -16.77
C ILE A 195 1.34 18.89 -16.62
N ARG A 196 0.75 19.11 -15.44
CA ARG A 196 -0.10 20.28 -15.15
C ARG A 196 0.52 21.24 -14.12
N ALA A 197 1.77 21.01 -13.73
CA ALA A 197 2.53 21.90 -12.86
C ALA A 197 2.80 23.25 -13.53
#